data_AF-A0A1B6EM35-F1
#
_entry.id   AF-A0A1B6EM35-F1
#
_cell.length_a   1.000
_cell.length_b   1.000
_cell.length_c   1.000
_cell.angle_alpha   90.00
_cell.angle_beta   90.00
_cell.angle_gamma   90.00
#
_symmetry.space_group_name_H-M   'P 1'
#
loop_
_entity.id
_entity.type
_entity.pdbx_description
1 polymer ?
#
loop_
_entity_poly.entity_id
_entity_poly.type
_entity_poly.pdbx_seq_one_letter_code
_entity_poly.pdbx_strand_id
1 'polypeptide(L)'
;IFRKIMLETAKKPLVLEQCLVPGRVIDLQGLVAGLDNCQKSLNDYLDTKRNAFPRFFFISDDELLSILGSSDPKCVQEHIIKMFDNVDKLRMLPDHLNRMSITAMVSTEGELLEFKNIQYAEGKVEMWMSTVLAEMRVTNRFLTKKAIFDYGKVRRPRTEWILDFQGMICLGADNVWWTAEVENVFVKIRQGQKRAMKDYLLQMNRQLDELVVKVRSDLSKNDRKKFNA
;
A
#
# COMPACT_ATOMS: atom_id res chain seq x y z
N ILE A 1 20.27 -0.21 -39.07
CA ILE A 1 21.74 -0.36 -39.13
C ILE A 1 22.20 -1.55 -38.28
N PHE A 2 21.97 -1.56 -36.96
CA PHE A 2 22.44 -2.67 -36.09
C PHE A 2 22.07 -4.08 -36.59
N ARG A 3 20.81 -4.33 -37.00
CA ARG A 3 20.37 -5.64 -37.51
C ARG A 3 21.14 -6.08 -38.76
N LYS A 4 21.47 -5.13 -39.65
CA LYS A 4 22.27 -5.40 -40.85
C LYS A 4 23.68 -5.81 -40.47
N ILE A 5 24.31 -5.10 -39.53
CA ILE A 5 25.64 -5.44 -39.00
C ILE A 5 25.61 -6.85 -38.39
N MET A 6 24.64 -7.16 -37.53
CA MET A 6 24.51 -8.49 -36.91
C MET A 6 24.35 -9.61 -37.95
N LEU A 7 23.54 -9.39 -38.99
CA LEU A 7 23.35 -10.36 -40.06
C LEU A 7 24.60 -10.55 -40.93
N GLU A 8 25.35 -9.48 -41.20
CA GLU A 8 26.61 -9.54 -41.97
C GLU A 8 27.71 -10.28 -41.19
N THR A 9 27.85 -9.99 -39.89
CA THR A 9 28.78 -10.69 -38.99
C THR A 9 28.42 -12.16 -38.85
N ALA A 10 27.12 -12.49 -38.76
CA ALA A 10 26.67 -13.88 -38.69
C ALA A 10 26.97 -14.65 -39.99
N LYS A 11 26.92 -13.99 -41.15
CA LYS A 11 27.25 -14.61 -42.45
C LYS A 11 28.75 -14.82 -42.67
N LYS A 12 29.59 -13.97 -42.10
CA LYS A 12 31.06 -14.02 -42.24
C LYS A 12 31.74 -13.86 -40.87
N PRO A 13 32.01 -14.96 -40.16
CA PRO A 13 32.44 -14.93 -38.76
C PRO A 13 33.93 -14.59 -38.58
N LEU A 14 34.71 -14.45 -39.66
CA LEU A 14 36.13 -14.10 -39.57
C LEU A 14 36.28 -12.67 -39.01
N VAL A 15 36.82 -12.58 -37.80
CA VAL A 15 36.95 -11.33 -37.02
C VAL A 15 37.70 -10.26 -37.79
N LEU A 16 38.81 -10.61 -38.44
CA LEU A 16 39.64 -9.67 -39.19
C LEU A 16 38.87 -9.02 -40.36
N GLU A 17 38.05 -9.78 -41.08
CA GLU A 17 37.23 -9.26 -42.18
C GLU A 17 36.16 -8.28 -41.69
N GLN A 18 35.56 -8.54 -40.52
CA GLN A 18 34.53 -7.66 -39.95
C GLN A 18 35.09 -6.37 -39.36
N CYS A 19 36.28 -6.43 -38.76
CA CYS A 19 36.97 -5.26 -38.23
C CYS A 19 37.48 -4.32 -39.33
N LEU A 20 37.79 -4.85 -40.51
CA LEU A 20 38.28 -4.07 -41.66
C LEU A 20 37.16 -3.49 -42.54
N VAL A 21 35.88 -3.70 -42.21
CA VAL A 21 34.76 -3.10 -42.96
C VAL A 21 34.85 -1.57 -42.87
N PRO A 22 34.94 -0.86 -44.02
CA PRO A 22 35.03 0.60 -44.02
C PRO A 22 33.84 1.27 -43.32
N GLY A 23 34.11 2.29 -42.50
CA GLY A 23 33.07 3.04 -41.78
C GLY A 23 32.48 2.34 -40.56
N ARG A 24 32.89 1.10 -40.24
CA ARG A 24 32.33 0.32 -39.12
C ARG A 24 32.43 1.04 -37.76
N VAL A 25 33.55 1.70 -37.49
CA VAL A 25 33.75 2.46 -36.24
C VAL A 25 32.77 3.63 -36.14
N ILE A 26 32.59 4.38 -37.23
CA ILE A 26 31.68 5.52 -37.29
C ILE A 26 30.22 5.05 -37.11
N ASP A 27 29.84 3.96 -37.78
CA ASP A 27 28.51 3.36 -37.62
C ASP A 27 28.24 2.93 -36.18
N LEU A 28 29.20 2.28 -35.52
CA LEU A 28 29.07 1.85 -34.13
C LEU A 28 29.03 3.03 -33.16
N GLN A 29 29.87 4.04 -33.35
CA GLN A 29 29.84 5.29 -32.57
C GLN A 29 28.49 6.02 -32.72
N GLY A 30 27.94 6.06 -33.93
CA GLY A 30 26.61 6.61 -34.19
C GLY A 30 25.49 5.82 -33.50
N LEU A 31 25.59 4.48 -33.48
CA LEU A 31 24.65 3.64 -32.74
C LEU A 31 24.74 3.86 -31.22
N VAL A 32 25.94 4.01 -30.67
CA VAL A 32 26.15 4.32 -29.24
C VAL A 32 25.54 5.67 -28.90
N ALA A 33 25.85 6.72 -29.66
CA ALA A 33 25.26 8.05 -29.43
C ALA A 33 23.73 8.04 -29.55
N GLY A 34 23.17 7.27 -30.48
CA GLY A 34 21.74 7.06 -30.60
C GLY A 34 21.13 6.37 -29.36
N LEU A 35 21.80 5.33 -28.86
CA LEU A 35 21.37 4.61 -27.66
C LEU A 35 21.41 5.49 -26.41
N ASP A 36 22.48 6.28 -26.23
CA ASP A 36 22.62 7.20 -25.09
C ASP A 36 21.50 8.25 -25.09
N ASN A 37 21.16 8.79 -26.26
CA ASN A 37 20.05 9.73 -26.39
C ASN A 37 18.70 9.08 -26.05
N CYS A 38 18.45 7.86 -26.53
CA CYS A 38 17.25 7.11 -26.19
C CYS A 38 17.18 6.82 -24.67
N GLN A 39 18.29 6.41 -24.07
CA GLN A 39 18.37 6.14 -22.62
C GLN A 39 18.09 7.41 -21.82
N LYS A 40 18.65 8.54 -22.22
CA LYS A 40 18.39 9.83 -21.56
C LYS A 40 16.92 10.21 -21.64
N SER A 41 16.30 10.15 -22.83
CA SER A 41 14.87 10.45 -22.98
C SER A 41 13.98 9.49 -22.19
N LEU A 42 14.37 8.22 -22.07
CA LEU A 42 13.67 7.24 -21.24
C LEU A 42 13.74 7.61 -19.76
N ASN A 43 14.93 7.94 -19.26
CA ASN A 43 15.13 8.36 -17.88
C ASN A 43 14.31 9.62 -17.57
N ASP A 44 14.37 10.64 -18.43
CA ASP A 44 13.59 11.88 -18.27
C ASP A 44 12.06 11.60 -18.23
N TYR A 45 11.59 10.64 -19.04
CA TYR A 45 10.20 10.21 -19.03
C TYR A 45 9.82 9.49 -17.73
N LEU A 46 10.64 8.54 -17.27
CA LEU A 46 10.41 7.82 -16.01
C LEU A 46 10.43 8.76 -14.81
N ASP A 47 11.35 9.72 -14.79
CA ASP A 47 11.41 10.73 -13.72
C ASP A 47 10.17 11.62 -13.71
N THR A 48 9.64 11.99 -14.89
CA THR A 48 8.36 12.70 -14.99
C THR A 48 7.21 11.88 -14.36
N LYS A 49 7.20 10.56 -14.58
CA LYS A 49 6.19 9.66 -13.99
C LYS A 49 6.36 9.49 -12.49
N ARG A 50 7.60 9.36 -12.00
CA ARG A 50 7.90 9.31 -10.57
C ARG A 50 7.54 10.59 -9.84
N ASN A 51 7.78 11.75 -10.45
CA ASN A 51 7.38 13.03 -9.88
C ASN A 51 5.84 13.18 -9.80
N ALA A 52 5.12 12.64 -10.79
CA ALA A 52 3.65 12.63 -10.76
C ALA A 52 3.08 11.69 -9.69
N PHE A 53 3.71 10.53 -9.46
CA PHE A 53 3.34 9.61 -8.39
C PHE A 53 4.58 9.11 -7.63
N PRO A 54 4.97 9.77 -6.52
CA PRO A 54 6.22 9.50 -5.81
C PRO A 54 6.42 8.08 -5.29
N ARG A 55 5.37 7.23 -5.21
CA ARG A 55 5.56 5.83 -4.81
C ARG A 55 6.31 5.01 -5.87
N PHE A 56 6.39 5.47 -7.11
CA PHE A 56 7.20 4.83 -8.14
C PHE A 56 8.71 4.93 -7.90
N PHE A 57 9.19 5.72 -6.92
CA PHE A 57 10.58 5.68 -6.48
C PHE A 57 10.94 4.40 -5.71
N PHE A 58 9.96 3.61 -5.26
CA PHE A 58 10.20 2.37 -4.51
C PHE A 58 10.31 1.11 -5.40
N ILE A 59 10.19 1.27 -6.71
CA ILE A 59 10.30 0.19 -7.70
C ILE A 59 11.38 0.51 -8.73
N SER A 60 11.95 -0.53 -9.33
CA SER A 60 13.02 -0.36 -10.33
C SER A 60 12.49 0.24 -11.64
N ASP A 61 13.41 0.69 -12.50
CA ASP A 61 13.05 1.21 -13.84
C ASP A 61 12.33 0.14 -14.68
N ASP A 62 12.81 -1.11 -14.64
CA ASP A 62 12.21 -2.24 -15.36
C ASP A 62 10.78 -2.54 -14.86
N GLU A 63 10.57 -2.50 -13.54
CA GLU A 63 9.27 -2.71 -12.91
C GLU A 63 8.30 -1.59 -13.29
N LEU A 64 8.74 -0.34 -13.24
CA LEU A 64 7.94 0.81 -13.65
C LEU A 64 7.60 0.74 -15.14
N LEU A 65 8.54 0.33 -15.99
CA LEU A 65 8.28 0.12 -17.41
C LEU A 65 7.28 -1.01 -17.67
N SER A 66 7.32 -2.09 -16.89
CA SER A 66 6.34 -3.19 -16.98
C SER A 66 4.92 -2.70 -16.70
N ILE A 67 4.77 -1.77 -15.74
CA ILE A 67 3.49 -1.15 -15.40
C ILE A 67 3.04 -0.18 -16.50
N LEU A 68 3.93 0.71 -16.95
CA LEU A 68 3.60 1.75 -17.93
C LEU A 68 3.37 1.18 -19.35
N GLY A 69 3.99 0.04 -19.66
CA GLY A 69 3.88 -0.64 -20.95
C GLY A 69 2.65 -1.56 -21.07
N SER A 70 1.98 -1.87 -19.96
CA SER A 70 0.77 -2.70 -19.95
C SER A 70 -0.50 -1.85 -20.03
N SER A 71 -1.50 -2.33 -20.77
CA SER A 71 -2.85 -1.77 -20.76
C SER A 71 -3.74 -2.34 -19.66
N ASP A 72 -3.34 -3.44 -19.02
CA ASP A 72 -4.10 -4.07 -17.94
C ASP A 72 -3.71 -3.45 -16.58
N PRO A 73 -4.63 -2.78 -15.87
CA PRO A 73 -4.35 -2.20 -14.55
C PRO A 73 -3.92 -3.22 -13.50
N LYS A 74 -4.18 -4.53 -13.70
CA LYS A 74 -3.77 -5.56 -12.75
C LYS A 74 -2.26 -5.76 -12.66
N CYS A 75 -1.49 -5.31 -13.66
CA CYS A 75 -0.03 -5.39 -13.62
C CYS A 75 0.59 -4.68 -12.40
N VAL A 76 -0.09 -3.68 -11.83
CA VAL A 76 0.42 -2.98 -10.64
C VAL A 76 0.45 -3.86 -9.40
N GLN A 77 -0.37 -4.91 -9.34
CA GLN A 77 -0.62 -5.71 -8.14
C GLN A 77 0.67 -6.35 -7.60
N GLU A 78 1.53 -6.83 -8.49
CA GLU A 78 2.82 -7.45 -8.14
C GLU A 78 3.77 -6.47 -7.44
N HIS A 79 3.55 -5.17 -7.63
CA HIS A 79 4.42 -4.09 -7.16
C HIS A 79 3.82 -3.32 -5.98
N ILE A 80 2.55 -3.58 -5.59
CA ILE A 80 1.86 -2.87 -4.50
C ILE A 80 2.64 -3.00 -3.18
N ILE A 81 3.10 -4.20 -2.84
CA ILE A 81 3.84 -4.47 -1.60
C ILE A 81 5.18 -3.74 -1.51
N LYS A 82 5.76 -3.34 -2.65
CA LYS A 82 6.98 -2.52 -2.70
C LYS A 82 6.66 -1.03 -2.58
N MET A 83 5.55 -0.60 -3.20
CA MET A 83 5.13 0.80 -3.21
C MET A 83 4.51 1.26 -1.88
N PHE A 84 3.86 0.37 -1.14
CA PHE A 84 3.11 0.68 0.07
C PHE A 84 3.55 -0.18 1.24
N ASP A 85 3.61 0.44 2.41
CA ASP A 85 3.88 -0.29 3.65
C ASP A 85 2.65 -1.07 4.09
N ASN A 86 2.83 -2.37 4.33
CA ASN A 86 1.80 -3.35 4.71
C ASN A 86 0.50 -3.31 3.88
N VAL A 87 0.60 -3.10 2.57
CA VAL A 87 -0.50 -3.34 1.62
C VAL A 87 -0.06 -4.45 0.67
N ASP A 88 -0.78 -5.57 0.68
CA ASP A 88 -0.50 -6.71 -0.20
C ASP A 88 -1.06 -6.45 -1.60
N LYS A 89 -2.34 -6.08 -1.67
CA LYS A 89 -3.05 -5.93 -2.95
C LYS A 89 -4.26 -5.02 -2.85
N LEU A 90 -4.74 -4.60 -4.01
CA LEU A 90 -5.99 -3.88 -4.17
C LEU A 90 -7.09 -4.83 -4.65
N ARG A 91 -8.31 -4.68 -4.13
CA ARG A 91 -9.47 -5.40 -4.66
C ARG A 91 -9.92 -4.72 -5.96
N MET A 92 -9.51 -5.32 -7.08
CA MET A 92 -9.86 -4.88 -8.43
C MET A 92 -10.94 -5.78 -9.03
N LEU A 93 -12.10 -5.21 -9.38
CA LEU A 93 -13.23 -5.93 -9.96
C LEU A 93 -13.81 -5.14 -11.14
N PRO A 94 -14.20 -5.81 -12.25
CA PRO A 94 -14.92 -5.13 -13.31
C PRO A 94 -16.31 -4.68 -12.81
N ASP A 95 -16.68 -3.45 -13.11
CA ASP A 95 -18.03 -2.93 -12.84
C ASP A 95 -19.04 -3.39 -13.94
N HIS A 96 -20.29 -2.94 -13.84
CA HIS A 96 -21.33 -3.26 -14.83
C HIS A 96 -21.05 -2.74 -16.24
N LEU A 97 -20.16 -1.75 -16.39
CA LEU A 97 -19.71 -1.18 -17.65
C LEU A 97 -18.35 -1.75 -18.09
N ASN A 98 -17.90 -2.83 -17.45
CA ASN A 98 -16.61 -3.49 -17.69
C ASN A 98 -15.38 -2.60 -17.44
N ARG A 99 -15.53 -1.56 -16.59
CA ARG A 99 -14.42 -0.73 -16.12
C ARG A 99 -13.78 -1.35 -14.89
N MET A 100 -12.46 -1.26 -14.78
CA MET A 100 -11.75 -1.79 -13.64
C MET A 100 -11.95 -0.91 -12.40
N SER A 101 -12.83 -1.35 -11.51
CA SER A 101 -13.12 -0.69 -10.23
C SER A 101 -12.18 -1.16 -9.13
N ILE A 102 -11.82 -0.26 -8.23
CA ILE A 102 -10.97 -0.51 -7.06
C ILE A 102 -11.81 -0.17 -5.83
N THR A 103 -12.14 -1.19 -5.04
CA THR A 103 -13.15 -1.06 -3.96
C THR A 103 -12.57 -1.22 -2.56
N ALA A 104 -11.36 -1.75 -2.43
CA ALA A 104 -10.73 -1.99 -1.14
C ALA A 104 -9.21 -2.19 -1.29
N MET A 105 -8.51 -2.10 -0.16
CA MET A 105 -7.13 -2.58 -0.02
C MET A 105 -7.07 -3.75 0.95
N VAL A 106 -6.08 -4.63 0.77
CA VAL A 106 -5.85 -5.82 1.59
C VAL A 106 -4.46 -5.74 2.19
N SER A 107 -4.32 -5.93 3.51
CA SER A 107 -3.03 -5.98 4.20
C SER A 107 -2.34 -7.34 4.00
N THR A 108 -1.06 -7.47 4.38
CA THR A 108 -0.34 -8.75 4.30
C THR A 108 -0.89 -9.81 5.25
N GLU A 109 -1.57 -9.40 6.31
CA GLU A 109 -2.30 -10.26 7.25
C GLU A 109 -3.68 -10.69 6.72
N GLY A 110 -4.09 -10.17 5.56
CA GLY A 110 -5.39 -10.43 4.95
C GLY A 110 -6.51 -9.57 5.51
N GLU A 111 -6.21 -8.46 6.20
CA GLU A 111 -7.23 -7.50 6.61
C GLU A 111 -7.72 -6.72 5.40
N LEU A 112 -9.03 -6.75 5.19
CA LEU A 112 -9.68 -5.97 4.14
C LEU A 112 -10.10 -4.62 4.69
N LEU A 113 -9.68 -3.53 4.06
CA LEU A 113 -10.19 -2.19 4.30
C LEU A 113 -10.97 -1.72 3.07
N GLU A 114 -12.29 -1.70 3.20
CA GLU A 114 -13.21 -1.26 2.13
C GLU A 114 -13.20 0.26 2.01
N PHE A 115 -13.04 0.74 0.76
CA PHE A 115 -13.02 2.17 0.47
C PHE A 115 -14.42 2.77 0.61
N LYS A 116 -14.45 4.02 1.07
CA LYS A 116 -15.71 4.77 1.19
C LYS A 116 -16.29 5.06 -0.19
N ASN A 117 -15.43 5.40 -1.14
CA ASN A 117 -15.80 5.67 -2.52
C ASN A 117 -15.03 4.73 -3.46
N ILE A 118 -15.75 4.12 -4.39
CA ILE A 118 -15.16 3.31 -5.46
C ILE A 118 -14.26 4.20 -6.32
N GLN A 119 -13.03 3.73 -6.56
CA GLN A 119 -12.11 4.34 -7.51
C GLN A 119 -12.08 3.54 -8.81
N TYR A 120 -11.64 4.16 -9.91
CA TYR A 120 -11.54 3.49 -11.20
C TYR A 120 -10.12 3.60 -11.75
N ALA A 121 -9.60 2.50 -12.28
CA ALA A 121 -8.28 2.48 -12.92
C ALA A 121 -8.38 2.94 -14.38
N GLU A 122 -8.71 4.22 -14.57
CA GLU A 122 -8.90 4.84 -15.88
C GLU A 122 -7.82 5.88 -16.20
N GLY A 123 -7.40 5.92 -17.46
CA GLY A 123 -6.39 6.86 -17.93
C GLY A 123 -4.98 6.49 -17.51
N LYS A 124 -4.14 7.50 -17.24
CA LYS A 124 -2.72 7.29 -16.95
C LYS A 124 -2.53 6.68 -15.55
N VAL A 125 -1.63 5.71 -15.41
CA VAL A 125 -1.41 4.96 -14.17
C VAL A 125 -1.08 5.86 -12.98
N GLU A 126 -0.22 6.86 -13.17
CA GLU A 126 0.15 7.79 -12.11
C GLU A 126 -1.05 8.58 -11.55
N MET A 127 -2.07 8.84 -12.38
CA MET A 127 -3.23 9.64 -12.00
C MET A 127 -4.19 8.82 -11.14
N TRP A 128 -4.60 7.64 -11.60
CA TRP A 128 -5.54 6.83 -10.83
C TRP A 128 -4.89 6.18 -9.61
N MET A 129 -3.58 5.89 -9.63
CA MET A 129 -2.87 5.47 -8.41
C MET A 129 -2.84 6.58 -7.36
N SER A 130 -2.73 7.84 -7.79
CA SER A 130 -2.81 8.99 -6.89
C SER A 130 -4.21 9.16 -6.28
N THR A 131 -5.28 8.93 -7.04
CA THR A 131 -6.66 8.97 -6.51
C THR A 131 -6.91 7.82 -5.53
N VAL A 132 -6.45 6.61 -5.84
CA VAL A 132 -6.49 5.46 -4.94
C VAL A 132 -5.76 5.74 -3.64
N LEU A 133 -4.55 6.29 -3.70
CA LEU A 133 -3.80 6.67 -2.49
C LEU A 133 -4.52 7.72 -1.65
N ALA A 134 -5.15 8.72 -2.29
CA ALA A 134 -5.96 9.70 -1.59
C ALA A 134 -7.15 9.03 -0.88
N GLU A 135 -7.85 8.12 -1.56
CA GLU A 135 -9.00 7.40 -1.02
C GLU A 135 -8.61 6.46 0.13
N MET A 136 -7.46 5.77 0.05
CA MET A 136 -6.91 4.98 1.15
C MET A 136 -6.76 5.83 2.42
N ARG A 137 -6.18 7.04 2.30
CA ARG A 137 -5.97 7.96 3.42
C ARG A 137 -7.29 8.48 3.98
N VAL A 138 -8.21 8.88 3.10
CA VAL A 138 -9.54 9.39 3.49
C VAL A 138 -10.33 8.31 4.22
N THR A 139 -10.37 7.11 3.66
CA THR A 139 -11.08 5.96 4.24
C THR A 139 -10.47 5.57 5.59
N ASN A 140 -9.14 5.41 5.67
CA ASN A 140 -8.48 5.07 6.93
C ASN A 140 -8.78 6.12 8.01
N ARG A 141 -8.63 7.42 7.70
CA ARG A 141 -8.95 8.51 8.64
C ARG A 141 -10.41 8.47 9.09
N PHE A 142 -11.34 8.18 8.19
CA PHE A 142 -12.75 8.06 8.51
C PHE A 142 -13.02 6.88 9.45
N LEU A 143 -12.51 5.69 9.11
CA LEU A 143 -12.67 4.49 9.91
C LEU A 143 -12.02 4.63 11.29
N THR A 144 -10.85 5.26 11.40
CA THR A 144 -10.23 5.56 12.71
C THR A 144 -11.12 6.45 13.56
N LYS A 145 -11.66 7.53 13.00
CA LYS A 145 -12.58 8.41 13.74
C LYS A 145 -13.87 7.69 14.12
N LYS A 146 -14.40 6.86 13.22
CA LYS A 146 -15.59 6.05 13.46
C LYS A 146 -15.34 5.05 14.60
N ALA A 147 -14.22 4.34 14.59
CA ALA A 147 -13.86 3.39 15.64
C ALA A 147 -13.78 4.07 17.02
N ILE A 148 -13.13 5.23 17.11
CA ILE A 148 -13.06 6.03 18.35
C ILE A 148 -14.46 6.44 18.83
N PHE A 149 -15.29 6.97 17.92
CA PHE A 149 -16.64 7.40 18.24
C PHE A 149 -17.53 6.25 18.69
N ASP A 150 -17.52 5.14 17.94
CA ASP A 150 -18.35 3.96 18.18
C ASP A 150 -17.99 3.32 19.51
N TYR A 151 -16.72 3.26 19.90
CA TYR A 151 -16.30 2.70 21.20
C TYR A 151 -16.92 3.44 22.40
N GLY A 152 -16.99 4.77 22.33
CA GLY A 152 -17.55 5.58 23.42
C GLY A 152 -19.06 5.76 23.39
N LYS A 153 -19.70 5.62 22.22
CA LYS A 153 -21.13 5.91 22.02
C LYS A 153 -22.01 4.67 21.90
N VAL A 154 -21.53 3.64 21.22
CA VAL A 154 -22.30 2.42 20.99
C VAL A 154 -22.11 1.51 22.19
N ARG A 155 -23.20 1.23 22.91
CA ARG A 155 -23.14 0.38 24.10
C ARG A 155 -23.02 -1.08 23.69
N ARG A 156 -21.79 -1.59 23.60
CA ARG A 156 -21.47 -3.00 23.31
C ARG A 156 -20.17 -3.45 23.98
N PRO A 157 -19.91 -4.76 24.12
CA PRO A 157 -18.66 -5.28 24.63
C PRO A 157 -17.45 -4.86 23.78
N ARG A 158 -16.31 -4.59 24.42
CA ARG A 158 -15.04 -4.30 23.74
C ARG A 158 -14.63 -5.44 22.79
N THR A 159 -14.88 -6.67 23.21
CA THR A 159 -14.58 -7.89 22.42
C THR A 159 -15.35 -7.98 21.11
N GLU A 160 -16.53 -7.38 21.01
CA GLU A 160 -17.30 -7.30 19.76
C GLU A 160 -16.82 -6.10 18.92
N TRP A 161 -16.59 -4.95 19.56
CA TRP A 161 -16.11 -3.76 18.87
C TRP A 161 -14.77 -3.98 18.14
N ILE A 162 -13.84 -4.76 18.71
CA ILE A 162 -12.54 -5.10 18.08
C ILE A 162 -12.74 -5.84 16.73
N LEU A 163 -13.82 -6.60 16.58
CA LEU A 163 -14.07 -7.39 15.36
C LEU A 163 -14.60 -6.55 14.19
N ASP A 164 -15.13 -5.35 14.46
CA ASP A 164 -15.75 -4.52 13.42
C ASP A 164 -14.74 -3.70 12.60
N PHE A 165 -13.52 -3.56 13.10
CA PHE A 165 -12.49 -2.72 12.49
C PHE A 165 -11.18 -3.47 12.28
N GLN A 166 -10.28 -2.87 11.50
CA GLN A 166 -8.94 -3.41 11.30
C GLN A 166 -8.14 -3.32 12.61
N GLY A 167 -7.27 -4.29 12.88
CA GLY A 167 -6.55 -4.40 14.15
C GLY A 167 -5.78 -3.13 14.52
N MET A 168 -5.05 -2.56 13.55
CA MET A 168 -4.32 -1.31 13.73
C MET A 168 -5.22 -0.09 14.02
N ILE A 169 -6.45 -0.10 13.50
CA ILE A 169 -7.43 0.96 13.79
C ILE A 169 -7.93 0.81 15.23
N CYS A 170 -8.22 -0.41 15.69
CA CYS A 170 -8.60 -0.69 17.07
C CYS A 170 -7.51 -0.24 18.05
N LEU A 171 -6.25 -0.62 17.80
CA LEU A 171 -5.11 -0.21 18.65
C LEU A 171 -4.98 1.32 18.73
N GLY A 172 -5.11 2.01 17.59
CA GLY A 172 -5.09 3.47 17.57
C GLY A 172 -6.22 4.09 18.39
N ALA A 173 -7.43 3.54 18.29
CA ALA A 173 -8.58 4.00 19.05
C ALA A 173 -8.45 3.71 20.56
N ASP A 174 -7.92 2.53 20.92
CA ASP A 174 -7.64 2.14 22.30
C ASP A 174 -6.63 3.09 22.96
N ASN A 175 -5.57 3.49 22.25
CA ASN A 175 -4.61 4.47 22.75
C ASN A 175 -5.26 5.83 23.04
N VAL A 176 -6.15 6.30 22.16
CA VAL A 176 -6.88 7.56 22.37
C VAL A 176 -7.75 7.48 23.61
N TRP A 177 -8.51 6.39 23.78
CA TRP A 177 -9.39 6.19 24.93
C TRP A 177 -8.62 6.01 26.22
N TRP A 178 -7.57 5.20 26.21
CA TRP A 178 -6.72 5.00 27.37
C TRP A 178 -6.13 6.33 27.88
N THR A 179 -5.61 7.17 26.98
CA THR A 179 -5.10 8.50 27.35
C THR A 179 -6.20 9.37 27.97
N ALA A 180 -7.38 9.45 27.33
CA ALA A 180 -8.49 10.25 27.84
C ALA A 180 -9.02 9.74 29.20
N GLU A 181 -9.07 8.43 29.40
CA GLU A 181 -9.50 7.81 30.65
C GLU A 181 -8.49 8.07 31.78
N VAL A 182 -7.19 7.96 31.50
CA VAL A 182 -6.13 8.28 32.46
C VAL A 182 -6.16 9.76 32.85
N GLU A 183 -6.32 10.69 31.90
CA GLU A 183 -6.49 12.11 32.20
C GLU A 183 -7.71 12.36 33.10
N ASN A 184 -8.84 11.71 32.82
CA ASN A 184 -10.05 11.78 33.65
C ASN A 184 -9.81 11.23 35.07
N VAL A 185 -9.01 10.17 35.21
CA VAL A 185 -8.59 9.65 36.53
C VAL A 185 -7.84 10.72 37.32
N PHE A 186 -6.90 11.45 36.69
CA PHE A 186 -6.20 12.55 37.36
C PHE A 186 -7.14 13.70 37.77
N VAL A 187 -8.13 14.03 36.93
CA VAL A 187 -9.18 15.02 37.29
C VAL A 187 -9.98 14.57 38.51
N LYS A 188 -10.39 13.30 38.57
CA LYS A 188 -11.11 12.73 39.73
C LYS A 188 -10.27 12.76 41.00
N ILE A 189 -8.98 12.46 40.91
CA ILE A 189 -8.05 12.55 42.06
C ILE A 189 -7.99 13.98 42.58
N ARG A 190 -7.87 14.97 41.68
CA ARG A 190 -7.89 16.41 42.05
C ARG A 190 -9.20 16.83 42.74
N GLN A 191 -10.32 16.23 42.36
CA GLN A 191 -11.63 16.44 42.98
C GLN A 191 -11.82 15.69 44.32
N GLY A 192 -10.80 14.97 44.80
CA GLY A 192 -10.80 14.30 46.11
C GLY A 192 -11.01 12.78 46.05
N GLN A 193 -11.23 12.19 44.86
CA GLN A 193 -11.35 10.73 44.71
C GLN A 193 -9.98 10.05 44.69
N LYS A 194 -9.33 9.96 45.87
CA LYS A 194 -7.97 9.42 46.02
C LYS A 194 -7.79 7.97 45.54
N ARG A 195 -8.88 7.19 45.40
CA ARG A 195 -8.86 5.79 44.94
C ARG A 195 -9.05 5.62 43.43
N ALA A 196 -9.31 6.68 42.68
CA ALA A 196 -9.67 6.59 41.26
C ALA A 196 -8.65 5.80 40.41
N MET A 197 -7.35 5.90 40.70
CA MET A 197 -6.31 5.11 40.02
C MET A 197 -6.42 3.61 40.29
N LYS A 198 -6.73 3.22 41.54
CA LYS A 198 -6.93 1.81 41.90
C LYS A 198 -8.20 1.25 41.27
N ASP A 199 -9.26 2.06 41.22
CA ASP A 199 -10.52 1.66 40.60
C ASP A 199 -10.35 1.48 39.09
N TYR A 200 -9.59 2.36 38.42
CA TYR A 200 -9.26 2.22 37.01
C TYR A 200 -8.38 0.99 36.73
N LEU A 201 -7.40 0.68 37.59
CA LEU A 201 -6.62 -0.56 37.49
C LEU A 201 -7.51 -1.81 37.56
N LEU A 202 -8.49 -1.83 38.47
CA LEU A 202 -9.45 -2.94 38.56
C LEU A 202 -10.31 -3.05 37.29
N GLN A 203 -10.71 -1.92 36.70
CA GLN A 203 -11.43 -1.93 35.42
C GLN A 203 -10.56 -2.50 34.29
N MET A 204 -9.30 -2.07 34.17
CA MET A 204 -8.37 -2.57 33.15
C MET A 204 -8.13 -4.08 33.27
N ASN A 205 -7.94 -4.58 34.49
CA ASN A 205 -7.77 -6.02 34.73
C ASN A 205 -9.01 -6.82 34.28
N ARG A 206 -10.22 -6.33 34.57
CA ARG A 206 -11.45 -7.00 34.09
C ARG A 206 -11.52 -7.03 32.56
N GLN A 207 -11.19 -5.92 31.90
CA GLN A 207 -11.17 -5.89 30.44
C GLN A 207 -10.14 -6.88 29.88
N LEU A 208 -8.96 -7.00 30.48
CA LEU A 208 -7.95 -7.99 30.10
C LEU A 208 -8.48 -9.43 30.26
N ASP A 209 -9.15 -9.74 31.37
CA ASP A 209 -9.75 -11.05 31.59
C ASP A 209 -10.79 -11.37 30.51
N GLU A 210 -11.63 -10.40 30.12
CA GLU A 210 -12.61 -10.55 29.03
C GLU A 210 -11.92 -10.86 27.69
N LEU A 211 -10.81 -10.18 27.38
CA LEU A 211 -10.02 -10.45 26.17
C LEU A 211 -9.41 -11.87 26.20
N VAL A 212 -8.86 -12.30 27.34
CA VAL A 212 -8.29 -13.65 27.52
C VAL A 212 -9.36 -14.73 27.29
N VAL A 213 -10.57 -14.52 27.79
CA VAL A 213 -11.70 -15.42 27.54
C VAL A 213 -12.05 -15.46 26.06
N LYS A 214 -12.09 -14.30 25.38
CA LYS A 214 -12.40 -14.21 23.95
C LYS A 214 -11.35 -14.88 23.07
N VAL A 215 -10.06 -14.76 23.38
CA VAL A 215 -8.97 -15.40 22.61
C VAL A 215 -9.10 -16.93 22.58
N ARG A 216 -9.67 -17.52 23.64
CA ARG A 216 -9.92 -18.97 23.76
C ARG A 216 -11.16 -19.44 22.99
N SER A 217 -12.00 -18.54 22.50
CA SER A 217 -13.14 -18.92 21.66
C SER A 217 -12.69 -19.30 20.24
N ASP A 218 -13.64 -19.82 19.47
CA ASP A 218 -13.41 -20.04 18.05
C ASP A 218 -13.29 -18.69 17.33
N LEU A 219 -12.12 -18.46 16.72
CA LEU A 219 -11.72 -17.22 16.07
C LEU A 219 -10.83 -17.57 14.88
N SER A 220 -10.91 -16.76 13.83
CA SER A 220 -9.95 -16.86 12.74
C SER A 220 -8.53 -16.60 13.27
N LYS A 221 -7.52 -17.12 12.55
CA LYS A 221 -6.11 -16.87 12.91
C LYS A 221 -5.80 -15.37 12.97
N ASN A 222 -6.43 -14.56 12.12
CA ASN A 222 -6.22 -13.13 12.07
C ASN A 222 -6.93 -12.41 13.24
N ASP A 223 -8.19 -12.74 13.51
CA ASP A 223 -8.91 -12.14 14.65
C ASP A 223 -8.23 -12.48 15.98
N ARG A 224 -7.73 -13.70 16.14
CA ARG A 224 -6.95 -14.07 17.32
C ARG A 224 -5.68 -13.21 17.47
N LYS A 225 -5.00 -12.87 16.36
CA LYS A 225 -3.87 -11.93 16.39
C LYS A 225 -4.31 -10.53 16.83
N LYS A 226 -5.46 -10.03 16.37
CA LYS A 226 -5.99 -8.72 16.79
C LYS A 226 -6.15 -8.60 18.30
N PHE A 227 -6.65 -9.66 18.95
CA PHE A 227 -6.85 -9.67 20.40
C PHE A 227 -5.55 -9.85 21.21
N ASN A 228 -4.50 -10.37 20.58
CA ASN A 228 -3.20 -10.58 21.23
C ASN A 228 -2.24 -9.40 21.07
N ALA A 229 -2.56 -8.45 20.19
CA ALA A 229 -1.77 -7.23 19.93
C ALA A 229 -2.08 -6.16 20.97
#